data_AF-A0A933AQ20-F1
#
_entry.id   AF-A0A933AQ20-F1
#
_cell.length_a   1.000
_cell.length_b   1.000
_cell.length_c   1.000
_cell.angle_alpha   90.00
_cell.angle_beta   90.00
_cell.angle_gamma   90.00
#
_symmetry.space_group_name_H-M   'P 1'
#
loop_
_entity.id
_entity.type
_entity.pdbx_description
1 polymer ?
#
loop_
_entity_poly.entity_id
_entity_poly.type
_entity_poly.pdbx_seq_one_letter_code
_entity_poly.pdbx_strand_id
1 'polypeptide(L)'
;METVLAIAMAGIVIAFVGYPLFRPKLDEVEPAQEETRLDEVLSQKEATYSAIAELDFDHAMGNLSDKDYQEVRDRLKLKALTLIKEADELGQSEEAPVPEAAEQPRATDETRAQAANHGGKAASTPRRVPAEKAAEERQGRGKRYCPNCGARFSLGDRFCSGCGSSLERASACPKCGAEHDPDDAFCANCGHRLAKA
;
A
#
# COMPACT_ATOMS: atom_id res chain seq x y z
N MET A 1 6.60 -74.85 -15.93
CA MET A 1 7.01 -73.52 -15.43
C MET A 1 6.43 -72.39 -16.27
N GLU A 2 6.44 -72.50 -17.60
CA GLU A 2 5.92 -71.46 -18.51
C GLU A 2 4.44 -71.11 -18.29
N THR A 3 3.56 -72.10 -18.09
CA THR A 3 2.13 -71.87 -17.86
C THR A 3 1.84 -71.16 -16.53
N VAL A 4 2.63 -71.43 -15.49
CA VAL A 4 2.52 -70.77 -14.17
C VAL A 4 2.92 -69.30 -14.29
N LEU A 5 3.95 -69.00 -15.08
CA LEU A 5 4.44 -67.64 -15.32
C LEU A 5 3.43 -66.82 -16.15
N ALA A 6 2.80 -67.45 -17.14
CA ALA A 6 1.73 -66.82 -17.94
C ALA A 6 0.50 -66.47 -17.09
N ILE A 7 0.06 -67.36 -16.20
CA ILE A 7 -1.10 -67.12 -15.32
C ILE A 7 -0.80 -66.01 -14.30
N ALA A 8 0.42 -65.98 -13.75
CA ALA A 8 0.83 -64.93 -12.81
C ALA A 8 0.84 -63.54 -13.47
N MET A 9 1.37 -63.44 -14.69
CA MET A 9 1.37 -62.19 -15.47
C MET A 9 -0.05 -61.73 -15.81
N ALA A 10 -0.92 -62.65 -16.24
CA ALA A 10 -2.32 -62.34 -16.51
C ALA A 10 -3.06 -61.85 -15.25
N GLY A 11 -2.80 -62.47 -14.10
CA GLY A 11 -3.33 -62.04 -12.80
C GLY A 11 -2.87 -60.64 -12.41
N ILE A 12 -1.60 -60.29 -12.64
CA ILE A 12 -1.05 -58.96 -12.37
C ILE A 12 -1.68 -57.91 -13.30
N VAL A 13 -1.88 -58.22 -14.58
CA VAL A 13 -2.53 -57.31 -15.54
C VAL A 13 -4.00 -57.10 -15.17
N ILE A 14 -4.71 -58.17 -14.82
CA ILE A 14 -6.12 -58.08 -14.38
C ILE A 14 -6.21 -57.33 -13.06
N ALA A 15 -5.28 -57.54 -12.13
CA ALA A 15 -5.19 -56.76 -10.90
C ALA A 15 -4.91 -55.29 -11.23
N PHE A 16 -3.93 -54.98 -12.08
CA PHE A 16 -3.58 -53.60 -12.44
C PHE A 16 -4.71 -52.86 -13.15
N VAL A 17 -5.46 -53.54 -14.03
CA VAL A 17 -6.60 -52.98 -14.77
C VAL A 17 -7.89 -52.98 -13.93
N GLY A 18 -8.08 -53.96 -13.06
CA GLY A 18 -9.23 -54.07 -12.17
C GLY A 18 -9.12 -53.20 -10.91
N TYR A 19 -7.88 -52.93 -10.45
CA TYR A 19 -7.56 -52.09 -9.32
C TYR A 19 -8.15 -50.67 -9.40
N PRO A 20 -8.10 -49.94 -10.53
CA PRO A 20 -8.79 -48.64 -10.64
C PRO A 20 -10.31 -48.76 -10.58
N LEU A 21 -10.90 -49.91 -10.94
CA LEU A 21 -12.34 -50.15 -10.92
C LEU A 21 -12.85 -50.62 -9.54
N PHE A 22 -11.95 -51.19 -8.73
CA PHE A 22 -12.22 -51.73 -7.40
C PHE A 22 -11.60 -50.89 -6.27
N ARG A 23 -11.05 -49.72 -6.56
CA ARG A 23 -10.75 -48.71 -5.53
C ARG A 23 -12.06 -48.02 -5.15
N PRO A 24 -12.72 -48.39 -4.03
CA PRO A 24 -13.68 -47.46 -3.42
C PRO A 24 -12.92 -46.18 -3.10
N LYS A 25 -13.53 -45.03 -3.42
CA LYS A 25 -13.08 -43.67 -3.08
C LYS A 25 -12.25 -43.62 -1.78
N LEU A 26 -10.94 -43.77 -1.91
CA LEU A 26 -9.98 -43.48 -0.86
C LEU A 26 -9.19 -42.30 -1.39
N ASP A 27 -9.69 -41.12 -1.02
CA ASP A 27 -9.00 -39.84 -1.02
C ASP A 27 -8.45 -39.36 -2.37
N GLU A 28 -9.37 -39.13 -3.30
CA GLU A 28 -9.21 -38.09 -4.32
C GLU A 28 -10.17 -36.95 -3.94
N VAL A 29 -9.85 -36.23 -2.87
CA VAL A 29 -10.37 -34.86 -2.67
C VAL A 29 -9.36 -33.97 -3.38
N GLU A 30 -9.70 -33.68 -4.63
CA GLU A 30 -8.88 -32.96 -5.60
C GLU A 30 -8.52 -31.54 -5.12
N PRO A 31 -7.27 -31.08 -5.35
CA PRO A 31 -6.89 -29.66 -5.21
C PRO A 31 -7.75 -28.72 -6.10
N ALA A 32 -8.47 -29.26 -7.09
CA ALA A 32 -9.37 -28.52 -7.97
C ALA A 32 -10.48 -27.75 -7.23
N GLN A 33 -10.95 -28.21 -6.06
CA GLN A 33 -12.00 -27.49 -5.32
C GLN A 33 -11.48 -26.29 -4.53
N GLU A 34 -10.23 -26.35 -4.07
CA GLU A 34 -9.61 -25.27 -3.27
C GLU A 34 -9.11 -24.15 -4.18
N GLU A 35 -8.46 -24.48 -5.31
CA GLU A 35 -8.12 -23.52 -6.38
C GLU A 35 -9.38 -22.83 -6.91
N THR A 36 -10.46 -23.58 -7.20
CA THR A 36 -11.72 -22.99 -7.69
C THR A 36 -12.35 -22.03 -6.67
N ARG A 37 -12.25 -22.34 -5.37
CA ARG A 37 -12.76 -21.47 -4.29
C ARG A 37 -11.93 -20.20 -4.17
N LEU A 38 -10.60 -20.32 -4.23
CA LEU A 38 -9.71 -19.18 -4.21
C LEU A 38 -9.99 -18.24 -5.40
N ASP A 39 -10.09 -18.80 -6.61
CA ASP A 39 -10.44 -18.06 -7.82
C ASP A 39 -11.80 -17.36 -7.71
N GLU A 40 -12.80 -18.03 -7.14
CA GLU A 40 -14.12 -17.44 -6.92
C GLU A 40 -14.05 -16.25 -5.94
N VAL A 41 -13.34 -16.38 -4.82
CA VAL A 41 -13.16 -15.30 -3.85
C VAL A 41 -12.37 -14.13 -4.46
N LEU A 42 -11.33 -14.41 -5.25
CA LEU A 42 -10.57 -13.39 -5.97
C LEU A 42 -11.43 -12.63 -6.99
N SER A 43 -12.27 -13.33 -7.74
CA SER A 43 -13.23 -12.73 -8.67
C SER A 43 -14.23 -11.82 -7.93
N GLN A 44 -14.76 -12.28 -6.79
CA GLN A 44 -15.64 -11.45 -5.96
C GLN A 44 -14.94 -10.18 -5.42
N LYS A 45 -13.65 -10.28 -5.09
CA LYS A 45 -12.83 -9.13 -4.67
C LYS A 45 -12.71 -8.11 -5.80
N GLU A 46 -12.39 -8.55 -7.01
CA GLU A 46 -12.30 -7.69 -8.21
C GLU A 46 -13.63 -7.01 -8.55
N ALA A 47 -14.75 -7.73 -8.43
CA ALA A 47 -16.08 -7.16 -8.61
C ALA A 47 -16.39 -6.08 -7.55
N THR A 48 -15.98 -6.30 -6.29
CA THR A 48 -16.19 -5.32 -5.22
C THR A 48 -15.36 -4.05 -5.45
N TYR A 49 -14.13 -4.17 -5.94
CA TYR A 49 -13.31 -3.02 -6.30
C TYR A 49 -13.85 -2.24 -7.49
N SER A 50 -14.33 -2.95 -8.53
CA SER A 50 -14.99 -2.31 -9.66
C SER A 50 -16.23 -1.53 -9.22
N ALA A 51 -17.03 -2.08 -8.31
CA ALA A 51 -18.18 -1.40 -7.74
C ALA A 51 -17.82 -0.13 -6.94
N ILE A 52 -16.68 -0.13 -6.23
CA ILE A 52 -16.18 1.09 -5.56
C ILE A 52 -15.77 2.14 -6.60
N ALA A 53 -15.10 1.74 -7.69
CA ALA A 53 -14.68 2.66 -8.73
C ALA A 53 -15.88 3.29 -9.46
N GLU A 54 -16.92 2.50 -9.76
CA GLU A 54 -18.19 3.01 -10.31
C GLU A 54 -18.88 3.99 -9.35
N LEU A 55 -18.94 3.66 -8.06
CA LEU A 55 -19.50 4.53 -7.03
C LEU A 55 -18.72 5.86 -6.90
N ASP A 56 -17.39 5.79 -6.92
CA ASP A 56 -16.50 6.97 -6.90
C ASP A 56 -16.74 7.85 -8.14
N PHE A 57 -16.98 7.24 -9.30
CA PHE A 57 -17.32 7.97 -10.53
C PHE A 57 -18.71 8.63 -10.45
N ASP A 58 -19.72 7.93 -9.94
CA ASP A 58 -21.07 8.49 -9.75
C ASP A 58 -21.09 9.68 -8.79
N HIS A 59 -20.33 9.61 -7.70
CA HIS A 59 -20.14 10.74 -6.79
C HIS A 59 -19.42 11.91 -7.45
N ALA A 60 -18.36 11.64 -8.21
CA ALA A 60 -17.63 12.68 -8.95
C ALA A 60 -18.50 13.38 -10.02
N MET A 61 -19.47 12.68 -10.60
CA MET A 61 -20.46 13.26 -11.52
C MET A 61 -21.59 14.01 -10.80
N GLY A 62 -21.67 13.94 -9.47
CA GLY A 62 -22.72 14.57 -8.67
C GLY A 62 -24.05 13.82 -8.67
N ASN A 63 -24.06 12.53 -9.06
CA ASN A 63 -25.26 11.68 -9.04
C ASN A 63 -25.67 11.28 -7.61
N LEU A 64 -24.73 11.36 -6.65
CA LEU A 64 -24.89 10.92 -5.27
C LEU A 64 -24.56 12.03 -4.29
N SER A 65 -25.28 12.07 -3.16
CA SER A 65 -24.94 12.97 -2.05
C SER A 65 -23.70 12.46 -1.30
N ASP A 66 -22.94 13.36 -0.68
CA ASP A 66 -21.74 12.99 0.09
C ASP A 66 -22.04 11.94 1.16
N LYS A 67 -23.19 12.06 1.84
CA LYS A 67 -23.56 11.13 2.91
C LYS A 67 -23.82 9.73 2.38
N ASP A 68 -24.60 9.62 1.30
CA ASP A 68 -24.96 8.32 0.71
C ASP A 68 -23.73 7.65 0.08
N TYR A 69 -22.88 8.45 -0.57
CA TYR A 69 -21.61 7.99 -1.09
C TYR A 69 -20.73 7.37 0.01
N GLN A 70 -20.51 8.08 1.12
CA GLN A 70 -19.67 7.57 2.21
C GLN A 70 -20.26 6.29 2.83
N GLU A 71 -21.57 6.24 3.06
CA GLU A 71 -22.22 5.06 3.63
C GLU A 71 -22.05 3.82 2.75
N VAL A 72 -22.33 3.95 1.45
CA VAL A 72 -22.21 2.81 0.51
C VAL A 72 -20.74 2.42 0.34
N ARG A 73 -19.85 3.41 0.23
CA ARG A 73 -18.41 3.18 0.05
C ARG A 73 -17.80 2.46 1.23
N ASP A 74 -18.15 2.84 2.46
CA ASP A 74 -17.60 2.19 3.65
C ASP A 74 -18.09 0.76 3.79
N ARG A 75 -19.35 0.47 3.45
CA ARG A 75 -19.85 -0.91 3.37
C ARG A 75 -19.09 -1.76 2.35
N LEU A 76 -18.82 -1.21 1.15
CA LEU A 76 -18.07 -1.92 0.12
C LEU A 76 -16.61 -2.16 0.52
N LYS A 77 -15.95 -1.18 1.15
CA LYS A 77 -14.59 -1.36 1.71
C LYS A 77 -14.56 -2.49 2.74
N LEU A 78 -15.53 -2.54 3.65
CA LEU A 78 -15.61 -3.61 4.64
C LEU A 78 -15.75 -4.99 3.97
N LYS A 79 -16.57 -5.09 2.92
CA LYS A 79 -16.69 -6.32 2.12
C LYS A 79 -15.40 -6.70 1.40
N ALA A 80 -14.68 -5.71 0.84
CA ALA A 80 -13.39 -5.97 0.22
C ALA A 80 -12.37 -6.51 1.25
N LEU A 81 -12.33 -5.92 2.46
CA LEU A 81 -11.47 -6.41 3.54
C LEU A 81 -11.79 -7.85 3.97
N THR A 82 -13.07 -8.25 3.97
CA THR A 82 -13.43 -9.64 4.29
C THR A 82 -12.97 -10.60 3.19
N LEU A 83 -13.17 -10.25 1.92
CA LEU A 83 -12.77 -11.09 0.78
C LEU A 83 -11.25 -11.24 0.67
N ILE A 84 -10.47 -10.20 0.99
CA ILE A 84 -9.01 -10.28 1.03
C ILE A 84 -8.56 -11.27 2.11
N LYS A 85 -9.14 -11.20 3.31
CA LYS A 85 -8.80 -12.13 4.40
C LYS A 85 -9.11 -13.58 4.03
N GLU A 86 -10.28 -13.81 3.44
CA GLU A 86 -10.69 -15.14 2.99
C GLU A 86 -9.77 -15.67 1.87
N ALA A 87 -9.35 -14.81 0.94
CA ALA A 87 -8.37 -15.17 -0.08
C ALA A 87 -6.99 -15.49 0.52
N ASP A 88 -6.53 -14.71 1.50
CA ASP A 88 -5.25 -14.98 2.18
C ASP A 88 -5.30 -16.31 2.94
N GLU A 89 -6.43 -16.63 3.60
CA GLU A 89 -6.64 -17.90 4.30
C GLU A 89 -6.65 -19.09 3.34
N LEU A 90 -7.26 -18.96 2.16
CA LEU A 90 -7.28 -19.99 1.12
C LEU A 90 -5.94 -20.12 0.39
N GLY A 91 -5.23 -19.00 0.14
CA GLY A 91 -3.92 -19.00 -0.53
C GLY A 91 -2.76 -19.48 0.36
N GLN A 92 -2.90 -19.40 1.69
CA GLN A 92 -1.92 -19.93 2.65
C GLN A 92 -1.85 -21.47 2.67
N SER A 93 -2.76 -22.17 2.00
CA SER A 93 -2.70 -23.63 1.80
C SER A 93 -1.66 -24.03 0.75
N GLU A 94 -1.26 -23.11 -0.14
CA GLU A 94 -0.33 -23.37 -1.26
C GLU A 94 1.04 -22.70 -1.09
N GLU A 95 1.14 -21.63 -0.30
CA GLU A 95 2.40 -20.93 -0.04
C GLU A 95 3.09 -21.49 1.21
N ALA A 96 4.04 -22.42 1.03
CA ALA A 96 5.00 -22.78 2.07
C ALA A 96 5.68 -21.51 2.63
N PRO A 97 5.92 -21.41 3.96
CA PRO A 97 6.37 -20.19 4.60
C PRO A 97 7.73 -19.76 4.03
N VAL A 98 7.74 -18.65 3.30
CA VAL A 98 8.98 -17.99 2.90
C VAL A 98 9.60 -17.41 4.17
N PRO A 99 10.79 -17.86 4.59
CA PRO A 99 11.39 -17.39 5.82
C PRO A 99 11.76 -15.92 5.70
N GLU A 100 11.14 -15.13 6.55
CA GLU A 100 11.48 -13.77 6.91
C GLU A 100 12.97 -13.71 7.31
N ALA A 101 13.81 -13.23 6.39
CA ALA A 101 15.23 -13.07 6.62
C ALA A 101 15.68 -11.64 6.27
N ALA A 102 16.10 -10.94 7.34
CA ALA A 102 17.14 -9.92 7.37
C ALA A 102 16.74 -8.46 7.12
N GLU A 103 16.14 -7.89 8.15
CA GLU A 103 16.53 -6.59 8.71
C GLU A 103 18.07 -6.46 8.83
N GLN A 104 18.67 -5.39 8.29
CA GLN A 104 20.05 -5.00 8.60
C GLN A 104 20.18 -3.49 8.81
N PRO A 105 20.41 -3.04 10.06
CA PRO A 105 20.96 -1.73 10.36
C PRO A 105 22.47 -1.86 10.58
N ARG A 106 23.32 -1.19 9.79
CA ARG A 106 24.71 -0.92 10.20
C ARG A 106 25.20 0.44 9.73
N ALA A 107 25.26 1.35 10.69
CA ALA A 107 26.19 2.46 10.73
C ALA A 107 27.53 1.98 11.32
N THR A 108 28.64 2.41 10.72
CA THR A 108 29.99 2.49 11.31
C THR A 108 30.65 3.69 10.61
N ASP A 109 30.55 4.91 11.14
CA ASP A 109 31.55 5.53 12.02
C ASP A 109 32.92 4.83 12.00
N GLU A 110 33.85 5.40 11.23
CA GLU A 110 35.30 5.33 11.47
C GLU A 110 36.02 6.21 10.44
N THR A 111 36.31 7.48 10.76
CA THR A 111 37.69 7.99 10.74
C THR A 111 37.78 9.28 11.55
N ARG A 112 38.47 9.11 12.68
CA ARG A 112 38.87 10.09 13.68
C ARG A 112 39.92 11.08 13.16
N ALA A 113 39.64 12.36 13.41
CA ALA A 113 40.52 13.43 13.89
C ALA A 113 41.93 13.62 13.28
N GLN A 114 42.12 14.83 12.72
CA GLN A 114 43.27 15.75 12.80
C GLN A 114 42.92 16.94 11.85
N ALA A 115 42.99 18.23 12.18
CA ALA A 115 43.85 18.97 13.08
C ALA A 115 43.19 20.30 13.52
N ALA A 116 43.73 20.84 14.60
CA ALA A 116 43.26 22.01 15.32
C ALA A 116 43.75 23.36 14.72
N ASN A 117 42.88 24.37 14.88
CA ASN A 117 43.15 25.75 15.34
C ASN A 117 44.10 26.68 14.55
N HIS A 118 43.55 27.85 14.18
CA HIS A 118 44.10 29.24 14.10
C HIS A 118 43.28 29.97 13.01
N GLY A 119 42.38 30.91 13.31
CA GLY A 119 42.69 32.22 13.89
C GLY A 119 43.23 33.17 12.82
N GLY A 120 42.39 33.95 12.12
CA GLY A 120 42.90 34.97 11.20
C GLY A 120 41.89 35.58 10.23
N LYS A 121 41.88 36.90 10.17
CA LYS A 121 40.96 37.80 9.45
C LYS A 121 41.06 37.75 7.91
N ALA A 122 40.01 38.32 7.31
CA ALA A 122 40.00 39.19 6.11
C ALA A 122 39.67 38.55 4.75
N ALA A 123 38.51 38.99 4.25
CA ALA A 123 38.24 39.47 2.88
C ALA A 123 38.78 38.67 1.69
N SER A 124 37.88 38.19 0.82
CA SER A 124 37.61 38.86 -0.47
C SER A 124 36.68 38.04 -1.37
N THR A 125 35.69 38.74 -1.92
CA THR A 125 35.00 38.48 -3.20
C THR A 125 33.99 37.32 -3.28
N PRO A 126 32.67 37.60 -3.50
CA PRO A 126 31.75 36.55 -3.90
C PRO A 126 32.03 36.20 -5.37
N ARG A 127 32.49 34.97 -5.62
CA ARG A 127 32.55 34.41 -6.97
C ARG A 127 31.12 34.22 -7.46
N ARG A 128 30.71 35.02 -8.46
CA ARG A 128 29.39 34.92 -9.10
C ARG A 128 29.24 33.52 -9.69
N VAL A 129 28.35 32.74 -9.10
CA VAL A 129 27.86 31.49 -9.70
C VAL A 129 26.78 31.87 -10.73
N PRO A 130 26.80 31.32 -11.95
CA PRO A 130 25.74 31.54 -12.94
C PRO A 130 24.35 31.16 -12.41
N ALA A 131 23.35 31.97 -12.73
CA ALA A 131 22.01 32.02 -12.14
C ALA A 131 21.10 30.81 -12.37
N GLU A 132 21.61 29.70 -12.90
CA GLU A 132 20.78 28.55 -13.31
C GLU A 132 20.72 27.44 -12.25
N LYS A 133 21.63 27.41 -11.27
CA LYS A 133 21.65 26.37 -10.21
C LYS A 133 21.16 26.83 -8.83
N ALA A 134 20.41 27.93 -8.76
CA ALA A 134 19.83 28.45 -7.52
C ALA A 134 18.35 28.04 -7.30
N ALA A 135 17.75 27.31 -8.24
CA ALA A 135 16.35 26.88 -8.16
C ALA A 135 16.14 25.56 -7.37
N GLU A 136 17.19 24.74 -7.23
CA GLU A 136 17.06 23.38 -6.66
C GLU A 136 17.19 23.36 -5.13
N GLU A 137 17.99 24.26 -4.53
CA GLU A 137 18.16 24.33 -3.07
C GLU A 137 17.01 25.04 -2.31
N ARG A 138 15.98 25.55 -3.02
CA ARG A 138 14.75 26.04 -2.37
C ARG A 138 13.72 24.94 -2.09
N GLN A 139 14.01 23.69 -2.44
CA GLN A 139 13.12 22.54 -2.26
C GLN A 139 13.29 21.84 -0.89
N GLY A 140 13.84 22.55 0.09
CA GLY A 140 14.05 22.07 1.47
C GLY A 140 12.99 22.52 2.49
N ARG A 141 11.84 23.07 2.08
CA ARG A 141 10.81 23.51 3.02
C ARG A 141 9.71 22.47 3.17
N GLY A 142 9.85 21.65 4.21
CA GLY A 142 8.79 20.91 4.91
C GLY A 142 7.88 20.03 4.05
N LYS A 143 8.06 18.70 4.12
CA LYS A 143 7.13 17.74 3.52
C LYS A 143 5.80 17.80 4.32
N ARG A 144 4.70 18.23 3.69
CA ARG A 144 3.33 18.16 4.26
C ARG A 144 2.50 17.11 3.53
N TYR A 145 1.34 16.78 4.10
CA TYR A 145 0.40 15.82 3.55
C TYR A 145 -0.94 16.51 3.30
N CYS A 146 -1.54 16.23 2.15
CA CYS A 146 -2.82 16.78 1.75
C CYS A 146 -3.90 16.33 2.76
N PRO A 147 -4.69 17.24 3.32
CA PRO A 147 -5.76 16.88 4.27
C PRO A 147 -6.91 16.13 3.61
N ASN A 148 -7.06 16.23 2.29
CA ASN A 148 -8.14 15.57 1.55
C ASN A 148 -7.79 14.10 1.20
N CYS A 149 -6.63 13.85 0.58
CA CYS A 149 -6.26 12.51 0.11
C CYS A 149 -5.01 11.90 0.75
N GLY A 150 -4.31 12.64 1.63
CA GLY A 150 -3.07 12.18 2.25
C GLY A 150 -1.83 12.19 1.35
N ALA A 151 -1.92 12.65 0.10
CA ALA A 151 -0.76 12.76 -0.78
C ALA A 151 0.27 13.79 -0.28
N ARG A 152 1.56 13.53 -0.52
CA ARG A 152 2.64 14.43 -0.11
C ARG A 152 2.68 15.66 -1.02
N PHE A 153 2.83 16.84 -0.45
CA PHE A 153 2.95 18.09 -1.20
C PHE A 153 4.00 19.03 -0.61
N SER A 154 4.47 19.98 -1.43
CA SER A 154 5.46 20.99 -1.08
C SER A 154 4.79 22.28 -0.64
N LEU A 155 5.40 23.04 0.27
CA LEU A 155 4.84 24.30 0.81
C LEU A 155 4.55 25.41 -0.24
N GLY A 156 4.92 25.20 -1.51
CA GLY A 156 4.62 26.11 -2.62
C GLY A 156 3.54 25.62 -3.59
N ASP A 157 2.98 24.43 -3.40
CA ASP A 157 1.97 23.87 -4.31
C ASP A 157 0.62 24.52 -4.08
N ARG A 158 -0.03 24.98 -5.16
CA ARG A 158 -1.37 25.58 -5.12
C ARG A 158 -2.49 24.54 -5.09
N PHE A 159 -2.20 23.36 -5.62
CA PHE A 159 -3.14 22.23 -5.75
C PHE A 159 -2.44 20.92 -5.46
N CYS A 160 -3.17 19.96 -4.89
CA CYS A 160 -2.68 18.62 -4.62
C CYS A 160 -2.51 17.85 -5.93
N SER A 161 -1.32 17.32 -6.19
CA SER A 161 -1.04 16.47 -7.36
C SER A 161 -1.76 15.12 -7.31
N GLY A 162 -2.21 14.67 -6.13
CA GLY A 162 -2.92 13.40 -5.96
C GLY A 162 -4.44 13.48 -6.14
N CYS A 163 -5.07 14.60 -5.80
CA CYS A 163 -6.55 14.72 -5.82
C CYS A 163 -7.09 16.05 -6.34
N GLY A 164 -6.22 16.99 -6.76
CA GLY A 164 -6.63 18.27 -7.34
C GLY A 164 -7.14 19.33 -6.34
N SER A 165 -7.28 19.02 -5.06
CA SER A 165 -7.77 19.99 -4.06
C SER A 165 -6.80 21.15 -3.87
N SER A 166 -7.31 22.38 -3.75
CA SER A 166 -6.49 23.57 -3.50
C SER A 166 -5.81 23.51 -2.13
N LEU A 167 -4.53 23.88 -2.07
CA LEU A 167 -3.66 23.83 -0.89
C LEU A 167 -3.29 25.23 -0.36
N GLU A 168 -3.73 26.29 -1.02
CA GLU A 168 -3.24 27.67 -0.81
C GLU A 168 -3.69 28.34 0.48
N ARG A 169 -4.67 27.77 1.20
CA ARG A 169 -5.27 28.43 2.38
C ARG A 169 -5.37 27.56 3.62
N ALA A 170 -4.94 26.31 3.56
CA ALA A 170 -5.03 25.41 4.69
C ALA A 170 -3.73 25.41 5.50
N SER A 171 -3.55 26.43 6.35
CA SER A 171 -2.70 26.26 7.52
C SER A 171 -3.49 25.41 8.51
N ALA A 172 -3.04 24.19 8.77
CA ALA A 172 -3.67 23.33 9.78
C ALA A 172 -3.09 23.67 11.15
N CYS A 173 -3.95 23.80 12.16
CA CYS A 173 -3.53 24.01 13.54
C CYS A 173 -2.68 22.81 13.99
N PRO A 174 -1.45 23.00 14.50
CA PRO A 174 -0.57 21.89 14.88
C PRO A 174 -1.09 21.10 16.09
N LYS A 175 -2.04 21.66 16.85
CA LYS A 175 -2.63 21.01 18.03
C LYS A 175 -3.85 20.14 17.68
N CYS A 176 -4.76 20.63 16.85
CA CYS A 176 -6.04 19.96 16.60
C CYS A 176 -6.32 19.63 15.12
N GLY A 177 -5.44 20.03 14.20
CA GLY A 177 -5.60 19.79 12.77
C GLY A 177 -6.65 20.66 12.08
N ALA A 178 -7.39 21.49 12.81
CA ALA A 178 -8.39 22.38 12.22
C ALA A 178 -7.74 23.44 11.31
N GLU A 179 -8.40 23.75 10.20
CA GLU A 179 -7.99 24.82 9.30
C GLU A 179 -8.07 26.18 10.02
N HIS A 180 -7.07 27.04 9.79
CA HIS A 180 -7.02 28.41 10.31
C HIS A 180 -6.43 29.36 9.27
N ASP A 181 -6.76 30.65 9.40
CA ASP A 181 -6.16 31.68 8.58
C ASP A 181 -4.71 31.93 9.04
N PRO A 182 -3.71 32.03 8.14
CA PRO A 182 -2.32 32.31 8.52
C PRO A 182 -2.13 33.61 9.35
N ASP A 183 -3.08 34.55 9.29
CA ASP A 183 -3.07 35.77 10.10
C ASP A 183 -3.68 35.59 11.51
N ASP A 184 -4.32 34.46 11.79
CA ASP A 184 -4.94 34.15 13.08
C ASP A 184 -3.89 34.00 14.18
N ALA A 185 -4.07 34.73 15.29
CA ALA A 185 -3.22 34.56 16.47
C ALA A 185 -3.57 33.30 17.28
N PHE A 186 -4.81 32.82 17.16
CA PHE A 186 -5.33 31.68 17.92
C PHE A 186 -6.28 30.84 17.07
N CYS A 187 -6.21 29.52 17.23
CA CYS A 187 -7.12 28.59 16.56
C CYS A 187 -8.55 28.73 17.12
N ALA A 188 -9.51 29.08 16.26
CA ALA A 188 -10.92 29.24 16.62
C ALA A 188 -11.58 27.95 17.15
N ASN A 189 -11.00 26.78 16.85
CA ASN A 189 -11.52 25.49 17.31
C ASN A 189 -10.97 25.08 18.69
N CYS A 190 -9.66 25.20 18.92
CA CYS A 190 -9.02 24.65 20.13
C CYS A 190 -8.29 25.66 21.04
N GLY A 191 -8.29 26.95 20.67
CA GLY A 191 -7.66 28.03 21.43
C GLY A 191 -6.12 28.02 21.43
N HIS A 192 -5.48 27.13 20.67
CA HIS A 192 -4.02 27.08 20.57
C HIS A 192 -3.48 28.34 19.88
N ARG A 193 -2.38 28.89 20.40
CA ARG A 193 -1.74 30.07 19.81
C ARG A 193 -0.95 29.64 18.56
N LEU A 194 -1.19 30.33 17.46
CA LEU A 194 -0.59 30.02 16.16
C LEU A 194 0.61 30.94 15.91
N ALA A 195 1.64 30.44 15.25
CA ALA A 195 2.82 31.24 14.91
C ALA A 195 2.53 32.05 13.65
N LYS A 196 2.45 33.38 13.78
CA LYS A 196 2.34 34.30 12.64
C LYS A 196 3.52 34.08 11.68
N ALA A 197 3.23 33.89 10.40
CA ALA A 197 4.23 33.82 9.33
C ALA A 197 4.52 35.21 8.76
#